data_AF-A0A8I6A0H7-F1
#
_entry.id   AF-A0A8I6A0H7-F1
#
_cell.length_a   1.000
_cell.length_b   1.000
_cell.length_c   1.000
_cell.angle_alpha   90.00
_cell.angle_beta   90.00
_cell.angle_gamma   90.00
#
_symmetry.space_group_name_H-M   'P 1'
#
loop_
_entity.id
_entity.type
_entity.pdbx_description
1 polymer ?
#
loop_
_entity_poly.entity_id
_entity_poly.type
_entity_poly.pdbx_seq_one_letter_code
_entity_poly.pdbx_strand_id
1 'polypeptide(L)'
;MASEQKTKLSTNLMRMKFMQRGLDSENQKQLEEEEQKMIRDEHWYLDSPGLKEESFIIEEQSFSLCEDLLYRRMPFRGFNPEVEKLFFLSFFLPFFLSSFLPFFLSFLSFFLSFFLSFFLSFLSFFLSYR
;
A
#
# COMPACT_ATOMS: atom_id res chain seq x y z
N MET A 1 -48.46 5.43 7.71
CA MET A 1 -47.58 4.65 8.61
C MET A 1 -46.14 4.93 8.25
N ALA A 2 -45.33 5.47 9.16
CA ALA A 2 -43.89 5.52 8.96
C ALA A 2 -43.38 4.07 9.03
N SER A 3 -42.85 3.53 7.93
CA SER A 3 -42.19 2.24 7.97
C SER A 3 -40.97 2.38 8.88
N GLU A 4 -40.88 1.53 9.90
CA GLU A 4 -39.67 1.41 10.70
C GLU A 4 -38.54 0.96 9.78
N GLN A 5 -37.81 1.93 9.22
CA GLN A 5 -36.59 1.65 8.50
C GLN A 5 -35.55 1.24 9.54
N LYS A 6 -35.55 -0.06 9.89
CA LYS A 6 -34.39 -0.65 10.57
C LYS A 6 -33.19 -0.34 9.69
N THR A 7 -32.24 0.39 10.25
CA THR A 7 -31.02 0.83 9.57
C THR A 7 -30.18 -0.41 9.25
N LYS A 8 -30.45 -1.04 8.13
CA LYS A 8 -29.67 -2.19 7.66
C LYS A 8 -28.28 -1.68 7.29
N LEU A 9 -27.26 -2.36 7.80
CA LEU A 9 -25.88 -2.05 7.47
C LEU A 9 -25.64 -2.24 5.97
N SER A 10 -24.70 -1.48 5.41
CA SER A 10 -24.35 -1.62 3.99
C SER A 10 -23.80 -3.02 3.69
N THR A 11 -24.16 -3.58 2.54
CA THR A 11 -23.75 -4.92 2.09
C THR A 11 -22.23 -5.06 2.04
N ASN A 12 -21.53 -4.01 1.59
CA ASN A 12 -20.06 -3.96 1.56
C ASN A 12 -19.42 -4.11 2.94
N LEU A 13 -20.02 -3.51 3.98
CA LEU A 13 -19.50 -3.61 5.34
C LEU A 13 -19.75 -5.02 5.92
N MET A 14 -20.91 -5.62 5.65
CA MET A 14 -21.24 -7.01 6.03
C MET A 14 -20.30 -8.04 5.40
N ARG A 15 -19.78 -7.79 4.20
CA ARG A 15 -18.76 -8.62 3.53
C ARG A 15 -17.39 -8.60 4.20
N MET A 16 -17.11 -7.61 5.05
CA MET A 16 -15.82 -7.53 5.71
C MET A 16 -15.67 -8.67 6.73
N LYS A 17 -14.51 -9.32 6.74
CA LYS A 17 -14.22 -10.50 7.58
C LYS A 17 -14.54 -10.32 9.07
N PHE A 18 -14.49 -9.10 9.59
CA PHE A 18 -14.82 -8.82 11.00
C PHE A 18 -16.32 -8.91 11.28
N MET A 19 -17.18 -8.51 10.34
CA MET A 19 -18.64 -8.57 10.48
C MET A 19 -19.17 -9.99 10.34
N GLN A 20 -18.54 -10.81 9.48
CA GLN A 20 -18.96 -12.20 9.26
C GLN A 20 -18.90 -13.06 10.53
N ARG A 21 -18.03 -12.73 11.50
CA ARG A 21 -17.88 -13.51 12.75
C ARG A 21 -19.11 -13.48 13.66
N GLY A 22 -19.91 -12.41 13.61
CA GLY A 22 -21.09 -12.22 14.47
C GLY A 22 -22.40 -12.36 13.72
N LEU A 23 -22.37 -12.89 12.49
CA LEU A 23 -23.51 -12.88 11.58
C LEU A 23 -24.31 -14.20 11.69
N ASP A 24 -25.64 -14.10 11.61
CA ASP A 24 -26.51 -15.27 11.57
C ASP A 24 -26.16 -16.18 10.37
N SER A 25 -26.30 -17.49 10.56
CA SER A 25 -25.97 -18.49 9.54
C SER A 25 -26.75 -18.32 8.23
N GLU A 26 -27.97 -17.75 8.29
CA GLU A 26 -28.76 -17.41 7.10
C GLU A 26 -28.13 -16.28 6.28
N ASN A 27 -27.72 -15.20 6.94
CA ASN A 27 -27.08 -14.05 6.29
C ASN A 27 -25.70 -14.44 5.73
N GLN A 28 -24.99 -15.37 6.36
CA GLN A 28 -23.73 -15.89 5.85
C GLN A 28 -23.91 -16.63 4.52
N LYS A 29 -24.94 -17.48 4.41
CA LYS A 29 -25.26 -18.16 3.14
C LYS A 29 -25.59 -17.18 2.02
N GLN A 30 -26.35 -16.12 2.33
CA GLN A 30 -26.65 -15.06 1.35
C GLN A 30 -25.38 -14.38 0.83
N LEU A 31 -24.40 -14.11 1.70
CA LEU A 31 -23.12 -13.52 1.29
C LEU A 31 -22.31 -14.47 0.39
N GLU A 32 -22.24 -15.76 0.73
CA GLU A 32 -21.53 -16.77 -0.08
C GLU A 32 -22.18 -16.94 -1.46
N GLU A 33 -23.51 -16.93 -1.54
CA GLU A 33 -24.25 -16.97 -2.81
C GLU A 33 -24.00 -15.71 -3.66
N GLU A 34 -23.96 -14.53 -3.04
CA GLU A 34 -23.61 -13.27 -3.71
C GLU A 34 -22.17 -13.28 -4.23
N GLU A 35 -21.21 -13.80 -3.45
CA GLU A 35 -19.81 -13.93 -3.87
C GLU A 35 -19.67 -14.88 -5.07
N GLN A 36 -20.33 -16.04 -5.02
CA GLN A 36 -20.33 -16.96 -6.15
C GLN A 36 -20.99 -16.38 -7.40
N LYS A 37 -22.03 -15.56 -7.23
CA LYS A 37 -22.66 -14.84 -8.32
C LYS A 37 -21.72 -13.82 -8.94
N MET A 38 -21.01 -13.03 -8.11
CA MET A 38 -20.02 -12.06 -8.60
C MET A 38 -18.92 -12.76 -9.41
N ILE A 39 -18.38 -13.86 -8.90
CA ILE A 39 -17.36 -14.65 -9.61
C ILE A 39 -17.90 -15.17 -10.94
N ARG A 40 -19.15 -15.64 -10.98
CA ARG A 40 -19.79 -16.11 -12.21
C ARG A 40 -19.97 -15.00 -13.23
N ASP A 41 -20.44 -13.83 -12.78
CA ASP A 41 -20.67 -12.67 -13.65
C ASP A 41 -19.35 -12.13 -14.21
N GLU A 42 -18.27 -12.18 -13.43
CA GLU A 42 -16.91 -11.81 -13.83
C GLU A 42 -16.14 -12.96 -14.51
N HIS A 43 -16.73 -14.14 -14.65
CA HIS A 43 -16.05 -15.29 -15.26
C HIS A 43 -15.95 -15.06 -16.77
N TRP A 44 -14.77 -14.64 -17.22
CA TRP A 44 -14.46 -14.50 -18.64
C TRP A 44 -14.47 -15.88 -19.32
N TYR A 45 -15.43 -16.10 -20.21
CA TYR A 45 -15.38 -17.22 -21.14
C TYR A 45 -14.50 -16.83 -22.33
N LEU A 46 -13.45 -17.62 -22.60
CA LEU A 46 -12.76 -17.56 -23.88
C LEU A 46 -13.64 -18.30 -24.90
N ASP A 47 -14.48 -17.56 -25.61
CA ASP A 47 -15.28 -18.11 -26.70
C ASP A 47 -14.36 -18.59 -27.82
N SER A 48 -13.99 -19.87 -27.82
CA SER A 48 -13.25 -20.44 -28.94
C SER A 48 -13.91 -21.72 -29.47
N PRO A 49 -14.85 -21.59 -30.42
CA PRO A 49 -15.03 -22.59 -31.45
C PRO A 49 -14.66 -21.99 -32.81
N GLY A 50 -13.43 -22.21 -33.27
CA GLY A 50 -13.15 -22.31 -34.71
C GLY A 50 -12.32 -21.23 -35.42
N LEU A 51 -11.93 -20.11 -34.80
CA LEU A 51 -11.05 -19.15 -35.48
C LEU A 51 -9.57 -19.41 -35.18
N LYS A 52 -9.04 -20.40 -35.90
CA LYS A 52 -7.67 -20.38 -36.40
C LYS A 52 -7.59 -19.31 -37.49
N GLU A 53 -7.71 -18.05 -37.12
CA GLU A 53 -7.16 -16.98 -37.95
C GLU A 53 -5.95 -16.48 -37.18
N GLU A 54 -4.79 -16.65 -37.81
CA GLU A 54 -3.50 -16.19 -37.36
C GLU A 54 -3.68 -14.77 -36.81
N SER A 55 -3.80 -14.63 -35.49
CA SER A 55 -3.68 -13.32 -34.88
C SER A 55 -2.28 -12.89 -35.27
N PHE A 56 -2.20 -11.96 -36.21
CA PHE A 56 -0.96 -11.27 -36.50
C PHE A 56 -0.57 -10.64 -35.18
N ILE A 57 0.33 -11.29 -34.45
CA ILE A 57 0.96 -10.72 -33.27
C ILE A 57 1.80 -9.58 -33.84
N ILE A 58 1.19 -8.41 -33.94
CA ILE A 58 1.92 -7.18 -34.21
C ILE A 58 2.61 -6.85 -32.90
N GLU A 59 3.87 -7.24 -32.79
CA GLU A 59 4.74 -6.82 -31.69
C GLU A 59 5.03 -5.32 -31.87
N GLU A 60 4.08 -4.46 -31.50
CA GLU A 60 4.38 -3.04 -31.36
C GLU A 60 5.31 -2.86 -30.14
N GLN A 61 6.49 -2.30 -30.38
CA GLN A 61 7.37 -1.83 -29.30
C GLN A 61 6.65 -0.69 -28.58
N SER A 62 5.92 -1.01 -27.52
CA SER A 62 5.21 -0.04 -26.69
C SER A 62 6.13 0.82 -25.81
N PHE A 63 7.46 0.77 -26.03
CA PHE A 63 8.33 1.75 -25.40
C PHE A 63 8.28 3.05 -26.23
N SER A 64 7.49 4.00 -25.76
CA SER A 64 7.95 5.37 -25.85
C SER A 64 8.91 5.58 -24.69
N LEU A 65 10.07 6.21 -24.93
CA LEU A 65 10.68 6.99 -23.86
C LEU A 65 9.54 7.89 -23.38
N CYS A 66 9.22 7.85 -22.10
CA CYS A 66 8.35 8.86 -21.52
C CYS A 66 9.09 10.19 -21.61
N GLU A 67 9.10 10.76 -22.82
CA GLU A 67 9.70 12.03 -23.18
C GLU A 67 9.09 13.03 -22.21
N ASP A 68 9.93 13.52 -21.33
CA ASP A 68 9.59 14.56 -20.38
C ASP A 68 8.57 14.17 -19.30
N LEU A 69 8.66 12.94 -18.76
CA LEU A 69 8.47 12.79 -17.31
C LEU A 69 9.63 13.50 -16.58
N LEU A 70 9.68 14.82 -16.76
CA LEU A 70 10.23 15.73 -15.79
C LEU A 70 9.63 15.32 -14.45
N TYR A 71 10.56 15.01 -13.57
CA TYR A 71 10.39 15.06 -12.14
C TYR A 71 9.86 13.79 -11.48
N ARG A 72 10.64 13.35 -10.49
CA ARG A 72 10.42 12.28 -9.53
C ARG A 72 9.27 12.66 -8.56
N ARG A 73 8.03 12.68 -9.08
CA ARG A 73 6.83 13.37 -8.52
C ARG A 73 6.31 12.77 -7.21
N MET A 74 6.32 13.59 -6.16
CA MET A 74 5.26 13.60 -5.15
C MET A 74 3.94 13.92 -5.89
N PRO A 75 2.84 13.16 -5.71
CA PRO A 75 1.71 13.14 -6.65
C PRO A 75 0.98 14.48 -6.82
N PHE A 76 1.19 15.43 -5.91
CA PHE A 76 0.53 16.73 -5.88
C PHE A 76 1.49 17.91 -6.08
N ARG A 77 2.78 17.68 -6.38
CA ARG A 77 3.77 18.76 -6.41
C ARG A 77 3.46 19.77 -7.53
N GLY A 78 3.13 21.00 -7.15
CA GLY A 78 2.68 22.08 -8.02
C GLY A 78 1.18 22.09 -8.33
N PHE A 79 0.40 21.11 -7.85
CA PHE A 79 -1.05 21.07 -8.08
C PHE A 79 -1.77 22.07 -7.16
N ASN A 80 -1.42 22.09 -5.88
CA ASN A 80 -1.90 23.07 -4.90
C ASN A 80 -0.96 23.14 -3.68
N PRO A 81 -0.35 24.30 -3.37
CA PRO A 81 0.55 24.44 -2.22
C PRO A 81 -0.13 24.16 -0.87
N GLU A 82 -1.44 24.39 -0.74
CA GLU A 82 -2.17 24.09 0.50
C GLU A 82 -2.31 22.58 0.72
N VAL A 83 -2.53 21.81 -0.35
CA VAL A 83 -2.59 20.34 -0.28
C VAL A 83 -1.22 19.75 0.04
N GLU A 84 -0.15 20.32 -0.52
CA GLU A 84 1.24 19.96 -0.17
C GLU A 84 1.52 20.11 1.32
N LYS A 85 1.15 21.27 1.88
CA LYS A 85 1.34 21.58 3.28
C LYS A 85 0.51 20.67 4.19
N LEU A 86 -0.74 20.39 3.81
CA LEU A 86 -1.59 19.44 4.53
C LEU A 86 -0.95 18.05 4.54
N PHE A 87 -0.54 17.51 3.39
CA PHE A 87 0.12 16.21 3.35
C PHE A 87 1.38 16.15 4.23
N PHE A 88 2.20 17.20 4.19
CA PHE A 88 3.41 17.23 5.00
C PHE A 88 3.10 17.26 6.50
N LEU A 89 2.17 18.12 6.93
CA LEU A 89 1.84 18.31 8.34
C LEU A 89 0.96 17.21 8.93
N SER A 90 0.01 16.67 8.15
CA SER A 90 -0.96 15.68 8.62
C SER A 90 -0.51 14.24 8.40
N PHE A 91 0.33 13.97 7.40
CA PHE A 91 0.71 12.61 7.03
C PHE A 91 2.21 12.36 7.18
N PHE A 92 3.05 13.15 6.52
CA PHE A 92 4.49 12.89 6.48
C PHE A 92 5.16 13.11 7.84
N LEU A 93 4.89 14.26 8.49
CA LEU A 93 5.53 14.64 9.75
C LEU A 93 5.16 13.68 10.89
N PRO A 94 3.88 13.32 11.12
CA PRO A 94 3.53 12.33 12.14
C PRO A 94 4.17 10.97 11.87
N PHE A 95 4.14 10.49 10.63
CA PHE A 95 4.78 9.23 10.24
C PHE A 95 6.30 9.26 10.50
N PHE A 96 6.96 10.35 10.14
CA PHE A 96 8.40 10.52 10.34
C PHE A 96 8.75 10.56 11.82
N LEU A 97 8.00 11.33 12.63
CA LEU A 97 8.24 11.46 14.06
C LEU A 97 7.91 10.17 14.84
N SER A 98 6.87 9.43 14.44
CA SER A 98 6.46 8.20 15.14
C SER A 98 7.31 7.00 14.76
N SER A 99 7.67 6.88 13.49
CA SER A 99 8.20 5.63 12.94
C SER A 99 9.67 5.73 12.57
N PHE A 100 10.06 6.81 11.89
CA PHE A 100 11.41 6.94 11.34
C PHE A 100 12.40 7.52 12.35
N LEU A 101 12.04 8.59 13.05
CA LEU A 101 12.92 9.31 13.97
C LEU A 101 13.41 8.43 15.13
N PRO A 102 12.58 7.64 15.84
CA PRO A 102 13.05 6.79 16.93
C PRO A 102 14.01 5.70 16.45
N PHE A 103 13.69 5.09 15.30
CA PHE A 103 14.58 4.12 14.65
C PHE A 103 15.94 4.75 14.31
N PHE A 104 15.92 5.94 13.70
CA PHE A 104 17.14 6.65 13.33
C PHE A 104 17.97 7.06 14.55
N LEU A 105 17.36 7.55 15.63
CA LEU A 105 18.06 7.88 16.87
C LEU A 105 18.66 6.64 17.54
N SER A 106 17.95 5.51 17.55
CA SER A 106 18.47 4.24 18.05
C SER A 106 19.66 3.76 17.20
N PHE A 107 19.53 3.83 15.88
CA PHE A 107 20.59 3.48 14.95
C PHE A 107 21.81 4.38 15.15
N LEU A 108 21.61 5.69 15.29
CA LEU A 108 22.69 6.65 15.52
C LEU A 108 23.40 6.39 16.86
N SER A 109 22.65 6.11 17.93
CA SER A 109 23.23 5.74 19.23
C SER A 109 24.07 4.47 19.16
N PHE A 110 23.54 3.42 18.51
CA PHE A 110 24.27 2.18 18.27
C PHE A 110 25.55 2.42 17.46
N PHE A 111 25.42 3.17 16.36
CA PHE A 111 26.52 3.49 15.46
C PHE A 111 27.61 4.30 16.16
N LEU A 112 27.25 5.36 16.89
CA LEU A 112 28.17 6.17 17.68
C LEU A 112 28.88 5.34 18.75
N SER A 113 28.16 4.45 19.44
CA SER A 113 28.74 3.60 20.47
C SER A 113 29.77 2.62 19.88
N PHE A 114 29.44 2.01 18.74
CA PHE A 114 30.34 1.13 18.00
C PHE A 114 31.59 1.87 17.53
N PHE A 115 31.42 3.02 16.87
CA PHE A 115 32.53 3.81 16.36
C PHE A 115 33.41 4.36 17.49
N LEU A 116 32.83 4.87 18.56
CA LEU A 116 33.58 5.38 19.70
C LEU A 116 34.39 4.25 20.36
N SER A 117 33.80 3.07 20.54
CA SER A 117 34.51 1.91 21.08
C SER A 117 35.67 1.48 20.19
N PHE A 118 35.46 1.47 18.87
CA PHE A 118 36.51 1.18 17.89
C PHE A 118 37.65 2.21 17.95
N PHE A 119 37.32 3.51 17.96
CA PHE A 119 38.32 4.58 18.02
C PHE A 119 39.09 4.59 19.35
N LEU A 120 38.42 4.32 20.48
CA LEU A 120 39.08 4.21 21.79
C LEU A 120 40.02 3.01 21.83
N SER A 121 39.59 1.86 21.30
CA SER A 121 40.44 0.68 21.17
C SER A 121 41.68 0.98 20.31
N PHE A 122 41.48 1.61 19.15
CA PHE A 122 42.57 2.05 18.28
C PHE A 122 43.51 3.02 19.00
N LEU A 123 42.99 4.05 19.67
CA LEU A 123 43.81 5.01 20.42
C LEU A 123 44.60 4.33 21.55
N SER A 124 43.97 3.39 22.27
CA SER A 124 44.61 2.62 23.34
C SER A 124 45.76 1.75 22.82
N PHE A 125 45.61 1.17 21.62
CA PHE A 125 46.67 0.44 20.94
C PHE A 125 47.86 1.37 20.68
N PHE A 126 47.65 2.56 20.09
CA PHE A 126 48.75 3.50 19.85
C PHE A 126 49.40 4.03 21.13
N LEU A 127 48.62 4.25 22.20
CA LEU A 127 49.16 4.66 23.50
C LEU A 127 50.00 3.55 24.14
N SER A 128 49.64 2.27 23.98
CA SER A 128 50.40 1.15 24.55
C SER A 128 51.74 0.88 23.85
N TYR A 129 51.93 1.37 22.62
CA TYR A 129 53.19 1.26 21.87
C TYR A 129 54.12 2.46 22.05
N ARG A 130 53.71 3.48 22.82
CA ARG A 130 54.54 4.63 23.18
C ARG A 130 55.12 4.46 24.57
#